data_AF-A0A8S7XQ62-F1
#
_entry.id   AF-A0A8S7XQ62-F1
#
_cell.length_a   1.000
_cell.length_b   1.000
_cell.length_c   1.000
_cell.angle_alpha   90.00
_cell.angle_beta   90.00
_cell.angle_gamma   90.00
#
_symmetry.space_group_name_H-M   'P 1'
#
loop_
_entity.id
_entity.type
_entity.pdbx_description
1 polymer ?
#
loop_
_entity_poly.entity_id
_entity_poly.type
_entity_poly.pdbx_seq_one_letter_code
_entity_poly.pdbx_strand_id
1 'polypeptide(L)' 'MARICLYGDLQRFGRRIDLRVKTGAEAIRALATQLPSFRQKLNEGWYQVRIAGRDAGENELS' A
#
# COMPACT_ATOMS: atom_id res chain seq x y z
N MET A 1 1.05 14.52 -3.15
CA MET A 1 2.15 13.58 -2.83
C MET A 1 1.71 12.85 -1.57
N ALA A 2 1.61 11.53 -1.65
CA ALA A 2 1.15 10.68 -0.57
C ALA A 2 2.34 9.92 0.01
N ARG A 3 2.43 9.89 1.33
CA ARG A 3 3.45 9.13 2.04
C ARG A 3 2.89 7.78 2.45
N ILE A 4 3.47 6.72 1.92
CA ILE A 4 3.07 5.35 2.18
C ILE A 4 4.02 4.76 3.21
N CYS A 5 3.44 4.23 4.29
CA CYS A 5 4.19 3.54 5.33
C CYS A 5 3.80 2.06 5.28
N LEU A 6 4.81 1.19 5.13
CA LEU A 6 4.60 -0.26 5.24
C LEU A 6 4.93 -0.71 6.66
N TYR A 7 4.16 -1.66 7.17
CA TYR A 7 4.30 -2.20 8.52
C TYR A 7 4.46 -3.72 8.49
N GLY A 8 4.93 -4.28 9.59
CA GLY A 8 5.14 -5.72 9.72
C GLY A 8 6.13 -6.26 8.68
N ASP A 9 5.78 -7.39 8.09
CA ASP A 9 6.58 -8.09 7.09
C ASP A 9 6.71 -7.34 5.76
N LEU A 10 5.77 -6.43 5.43
CA LEU A 10 5.83 -5.57 4.25
C LEU A 10 6.96 -4.53 4.32
N GLN A 11 7.52 -4.24 5.51
CA GLN A 11 8.64 -3.30 5.66
C GLN A 11 9.89 -3.68 4.86
N ARG A 12 10.03 -4.96 4.51
CA ARG A 12 11.14 -5.46 3.68
C ARG A 12 11.18 -4.84 2.28
N PHE A 13 10.03 -4.36 1.80
CA PHE A 13 9.90 -3.71 0.49
C PHE A 13 10.10 -2.19 0.55
N GLY A 14 10.31 -1.66 1.76
CA GLY A 14 10.46 -0.24 2.05
C GLY A 14 9.66 0.14 3.28
N ARG A 15 10.19 1.04 4.13
CA ARG A 15 9.48 1.50 5.33
C ARG A 15 8.59 2.71 5.04
N ARG A 16 9.08 3.64 4.23
CA ARG A 16 8.44 4.91 3.89
C ARG A 16 8.73 5.21 2.42
N ILE A 17 7.68 5.37 1.64
CA ILE A 17 7.76 5.58 0.20
C ILE A 17 6.87 6.76 -0.13
N ASP A 18 7.43 7.80 -0.72
CA ASP A 18 6.65 8.94 -1.19
C ASP A 18 6.26 8.73 -2.64
N LEU A 19 4.95 8.70 -2.92
CA LEU A 19 4.41 8.52 -4.27
C LEU A 19 3.49 9.68 -4.66
N ARG A 20 3.44 9.97 -5.95
CA ARG A 20 2.48 10.93 -6.51
C ARG A 20 1.26 10.18 -7.04
N VAL A 21 0.31 9.93 -6.15
CA VAL A 21 -0.96 9.27 -6.43
C VAL A 21 -2.14 10.08 -5.91
N LYS A 22 -3.34 9.81 -6.41
CA LYS A 22 -4.59 10.43 -5.96
C LYS A 22 -5.32 9.57 -4.95
N THR A 23 -5.29 8.24 -5.09
CA THR A 23 -6.07 7.32 -4.23
C THR A 23 -5.22 6.20 -3.62
N GLY A 24 -5.76 5.57 -2.58
CA GLY A 24 -5.09 4.44 -1.90
C GLY A 24 -4.89 3.25 -2.83
N ALA A 25 -5.87 2.93 -3.68
CA ALA A 25 -5.72 1.86 -4.64
C ALA A 25 -4.67 2.17 -5.73
N GLU A 26 -4.53 3.44 -6.15
CA GLU A 26 -3.43 3.83 -7.04
C GLU A 26 -2.06 3.62 -6.39
N ALA A 27 -1.90 3.96 -5.10
CA ALA A 27 -0.67 3.68 -4.35
C ALA A 27 -0.33 2.19 -4.35
N ILE A 28 -1.31 1.34 -3.99
CA ILE A 28 -1.09 -0.11 -3.91
C ILE A 28 -0.76 -0.69 -5.30
N ARG A 29 -1.50 -0.28 -6.33
CA ARG A 29 -1.24 -0.69 -7.72
C ARG A 29 0.15 -0.27 -8.17
N ALA A 30 0.54 0.99 -7.94
CA ALA A 30 1.87 1.50 -8.30
C ALA A 30 2.98 0.66 -7.63
N LEU A 31 2.86 0.37 -6.33
CA LEU A 31 3.81 -0.48 -5.61
C LEU A 31 3.84 -1.92 -6.15
N ALA A 32 2.66 -2.51 -6.41
CA ALA A 32 2.55 -3.86 -6.95
C ALA A 32 3.13 -4.00 -8.37
N THR A 33 3.06 -2.93 -9.18
CA THR A 33 3.66 -2.88 -10.51
C THR A 33 5.17 -2.72 -10.45
N GLN A 34 5.68 -1.86 -9.55
CA GLN A 34 7.12 -1.59 -9.43
C GLN A 34 7.88 -2.71 -8.71
N LEU A 35 7.22 -3.41 -7.78
CA LEU A 35 7.82 -4.43 -6.92
C LEU A 35 7.06 -5.76 -7.06
N PRO A 36 7.43 -6.64 -8.02
CA PRO A 36 6.72 -7.90 -8.26
C PRO A 36 6.61 -8.80 -7.01
N SER A 37 7.66 -8.83 -6.18
CA SER A 37 7.66 -9.58 -4.92
C SER A 37 6.73 -8.99 -3.85
N PHE A 38 6.49 -7.67 -3.87
CA PHE A 38 5.49 -7.04 -3.01
C PHE A 38 4.10 -7.53 -3.37
N ARG A 39 3.78 -7.59 -4.68
CA ARG A 39 2.50 -8.13 -5.17
C ARG A 39 2.29 -9.58 -4.75
N GLN A 40 3.32 -10.42 -4.89
CA GLN A 40 3.26 -11.82 -4.44
C GLN A 40 2.93 -11.88 -2.95
N LYS A 41 3.67 -11.12 -2.12
CA LYS A 41 3.47 -11.14 -0.68
C LYS A 41 2.12 -10.60 -0.24
N LEU A 42 1.61 -9.59 -0.94
CA LEU A 42 0.30 -9.00 -0.70
C LEU A 42 -0.83 -10.03 -0.95
N ASN A 43 -0.64 -10.94 -1.90
CA ASN A 43 -1.62 -12.01 -2.20
C ASN A 43 -1.55 -13.21 -1.24
N GLU A 44 -0.50 -13.35 -0.43
CA GLU A 44 -0.34 -14.46 0.52
C GLU A 44 -1.10 -14.27 1.83
N GLY A 45 -1.71 -13.11 2.06
CA GLY A 45 -2.35 -12.80 3.34
C GLY A 45 -3.30 -11.62 3.31
N TRP A 46 -3.80 -11.28 4.49
CA TRP A 46 -4.72 -10.17 4.69
C TRP A 46 -3.97 -9.00 5.31
N TYR A 47 -4.06 -7.83 4.68
CA TYR A 47 -3.41 -6.61 5.15
C TYR A 47 -4.43 -5.50 5.31
N GLN A 48 -4.30 -4.75 6.40
CA GLN A 48 -5.16 -3.60 6.67
C GLN A 48 -4.58 -2.36 5.99
N VAL A 49 -5.39 -1.69 5.17
CA VAL A 49 -5.03 -0.41 4.56
C VAL A 49 -5.59 0.72 5.41
N ARG A 50 -4.74 1.70 5.72
CA ARG A 50 -5.13 2.87 6.51
C ARG A 50 -4.85 4.16 5.75
N ILE A 51 -5.86 5.02 5.61
CA ILE A 51 -5.75 6.32 4.97
C ILE A 51 -5.92 7.39 6.05
N ALA A 52 -4.94 8.29 6.17
CA ALA A 52 -4.92 9.35 7.18
C ALA A 52 -5.20 8.87 8.62
N GLY A 53 -4.72 7.65 8.97
CA GLY A 53 -4.88 7.05 10.29
C GLY A 53 -6.21 6.35 10.53
N ARG A 54 -7.09 6.26 9.53
CA ARG A 54 -8.36 5.51 9.60
C ARG A 54 -8.30 4.27 8.72
N ASP A 55 -8.95 3.21 9.14
CA ASP A 55 -9.05 1.99 8.35
C ASP A 55 -9.89 2.27 7.11
N ALA A 56 -9.36 1.94 5.95
CA ALA A 56 -10.07 2.15 4.69
C ALA A 56 -10.92 0.91 4.38
N GLY A 57 -12.23 1.11 4.27
CA GLY A 57 -13.14 0.13 3.69
C GLY A 57 -13.04 0.09 2.16
N GLU A 58 -13.76 -0.83 1.52
CA GLU A 58 -13.78 -0.98 0.06
C GLU A 58 -14.15 0.31 -0.70
N ASN A 59 -15.05 1.12 -0.12
CA ASN A 59 -15.51 2.37 -0.75
C ASN A 59 -14.50 3.52 -0.66
N GLU A 60 -13.50 3.44 0.22
CA GLU A 60 -12.54 4.53 0.46
C GLU A 60 -11.22 4.35 -0.30
N LEU A 61 -11.10 3.23 -1.03
CA LEU A 61 -9.93 2.89 -1.83
C LEU A 61 -10.04 3.37 -3.29
N SER A 62 -11.25 3.70 -3.76
CA SER A 62 -11.54 4.09 -5.15
C SER A 62 -10.85 5.39 -5.56
#